data_AF-A0A4S4GSE6-F1
#
_entry.id   AF-A0A4S4GSE6-F1
#
_cell.length_a   1.000
_cell.length_b   1.000
_cell.length_c   1.000
_cell.angle_alpha   90.00
_cell.angle_beta   90.00
_cell.angle_gamma   90.00
#
_symmetry.space_group_name_H-M   'P 1'
#
loop_
_entity.id
_entity.type
_entity.pdbx_description
1 polymer ?
#
loop_
_entity_poly.entity_id
_entity_poly.type
_entity_poly.pdbx_seq_one_letter_code
_entity_poly.pdbx_strand_id
1 'polypeptide(L)'
;MASDLQQTLERVSRKTLHLTERYNAIRQRLEQMRKQLDEREQEIVRLQAEVERLSLENDYLKVVTTAHHSRADVERSRAVISRLVRQIDRCINELNE
;
A
#
# COMPACT_ATOMS: atom_id res chain seq x y z
N MET A 1 -34.49 53.83 33.11
CA MET A 1 -34.99 52.45 32.83
C MET A 1 -34.90 52.08 31.36
N ALA A 2 -35.40 52.89 30.41
CA ALA A 2 -35.28 52.59 28.97
C ALA A 2 -33.81 52.46 28.46
N SER A 3 -32.90 53.32 28.92
CA SER A 3 -31.47 53.28 28.55
C SER A 3 -30.74 52.01 28.99
N ASP A 4 -31.11 51.44 30.14
CA ASP A 4 -30.44 50.27 30.73
C ASP A 4 -30.89 48.98 30.01
N LEU A 5 -32.16 48.94 29.61
CA LEU A 5 -32.69 47.89 28.74
C LEU A 5 -32.02 47.91 27.36
N GLN A 6 -31.86 49.08 26.76
CA GLN A 6 -31.21 49.23 25.44
C GLN A 6 -29.74 48.79 25.48
N GLN A 7 -29.00 49.20 26.52
CA GLN A 7 -27.62 48.78 26.73
C GLN A 7 -27.49 47.26 26.97
N THR A 8 -28.44 46.67 27.69
CA THR A 8 -28.51 45.22 27.90
C THR A 8 -28.78 44.48 26.59
N LEU A 9 -29.72 44.98 25.78
CA LEU A 9 -30.06 44.41 24.48
C LEU A 9 -28.86 44.42 23.53
N GLU A 10 -28.11 45.53 23.49
CA GLU A 10 -26.89 45.64 22.70
C GLU A 10 -25.80 44.67 23.16
N ARG A 11 -25.63 44.49 24.48
CA ARG A 11 -24.65 43.53 25.02
C ARG A 11 -25.03 42.10 24.67
N VAL A 12 -26.31 41.76 24.75
CA VAL A 12 -26.81 40.43 24.36
C VAL A 12 -26.61 40.22 22.86
N SER A 13 -27.03 41.18 22.02
CA SER A 13 -26.86 41.11 20.56
C SER A 13 -25.40 40.89 20.16
N ARG A 14 -24.47 41.66 20.74
CA ARG A 14 -23.02 41.50 20.51
C ARG A 14 -22.50 40.13 20.90
N LYS A 15 -22.93 39.61 22.07
CA LYS A 15 -22.52 38.27 22.53
C LYS A 15 -23.09 37.17 21.64
N THR A 16 -24.35 37.29 21.22
CA THR A 16 -24.99 36.32 20.33
C THR A 16 -24.29 36.29 18.97
N LEU A 17 -23.99 37.46 18.39
CA LEU A 17 -23.24 37.54 17.14
C LEU A 17 -21.87 36.85 17.26
N HIS A 18 -21.13 37.15 18.33
CA HIS A 18 -19.84 36.52 18.58
C HIS A 18 -19.93 34.99 18.75
N LEU A 19 -20.97 34.50 19.45
CA LEU A 19 -21.21 33.06 19.60
C LEU A 19 -21.55 32.42 18.25
N THR A 20 -22.35 33.07 17.41
CA THR A 20 -22.69 32.60 16.06
C THR A 20 -21.45 32.51 15.17
N GLU A 21 -20.60 33.53 15.18
CA GLU A 21 -19.33 33.53 14.45
C GLU A 21 -18.43 32.37 14.88
N ARG A 22 -18.25 32.17 16.20
CA ARG A 22 -17.45 31.06 16.74
C ARG A 22 -18.03 29.71 16.38
N TYR A 23 -19.35 29.55 16.48
CA TYR A 23 -20.04 28.33 16.10
C TYR A 23 -19.80 28.00 14.62
N ASN A 24 -19.95 28.99 13.73
CA ASN A 24 -19.74 28.80 12.30
C ASN A 24 -18.29 28.42 11.98
N ALA A 25 -17.31 29.06 12.63
CA ALA A 25 -15.90 28.72 12.45
C ALA A 25 -15.60 27.28 12.89
N ILE A 26 -16.15 26.85 14.04
CA ILE A 26 -15.98 25.47 14.54
C ILE A 26 -16.67 24.48 13.58
N ARG A 27 -17.88 24.80 13.11
CA ARG A 27 -18.62 23.95 12.17
C ARG A 27 -17.84 23.74 10.87
N GLN A 28 -17.31 24.82 10.29
CA GLN A 28 -16.48 24.75 9.08
C GLN A 28 -15.23 23.92 9.30
N ARG A 29 -14.52 24.11 10.42
CA ARG A 29 -13.33 23.32 10.74
C ARG A 29 -13.66 21.84 10.92
N LEU A 30 -14.78 21.52 11.55
CA LEU A 30 -15.24 20.15 11.74
C LEU A 30 -15.62 19.50 10.40
N GLU A 31 -16.29 20.21 9.50
CA GLU A 31 -16.57 19.76 8.14
C GLU A 31 -15.27 19.48 7.35
N GLN A 32 -14.27 20.37 7.44
CA GLN A 32 -12.96 20.17 6.82
C GLN A 32 -12.23 18.96 7.37
N MET A 33 -12.18 18.82 8.70
CA MET A 33 -11.52 17.67 9.36
C MET A 33 -12.19 16.35 8.98
N ARG A 34 -13.52 16.32 8.85
CA ARG A 34 -14.25 15.13 8.39
C ARG A 34 -13.89 14.74 6.97
N LYS A 35 -13.79 15.72 6.06
CA LYS A 35 -13.35 15.45 4.68
C LYS A 35 -11.92 14.90 4.63
N GLN A 36 -11.02 15.51 5.40
CA GLN A 36 -9.64 15.02 5.50
C GLN A 36 -9.58 13.60 6.08
N LEU A 37 -10.43 13.28 7.07
CA LEU A 37 -10.49 11.94 7.63
C LEU A 37 -10.92 10.92 6.57
N ASP A 38 -11.99 11.20 5.84
CA ASP A 38 -12.49 10.33 4.76
C ASP A 38 -11.43 10.13 3.65
N GLU A 39 -10.77 11.19 3.21
CA GLU A 39 -9.67 11.11 2.24
C GLU A 39 -8.53 10.21 2.75
N ARG A 40 -8.16 10.32 4.03
CA ARG A 40 -7.09 9.53 4.64
C ARG A 40 -7.49 8.08 4.84
N GLU A 41 -8.73 7.81 5.22
CA GLU A 41 -9.26 6.45 5.34
C GLU A 41 -9.26 5.75 3.97
N GLN A 42 -9.67 6.44 2.91
CA GLN A 42 -9.62 5.92 1.54
C GLN A 42 -8.17 5.64 1.08
N GLU A 43 -7.23 6.54 1.41
CA GLU A 43 -5.82 6.35 1.11
C GLU A 43 -5.23 5.15 1.85
N ILE A 44 -5.58 4.96 3.13
CA ILE A 44 -5.16 3.80 3.93
C ILE A 44 -5.64 2.50 3.29
N VAL A 45 -6.93 2.42 2.93
CA VAL A 45 -7.49 1.22 2.28
C VAL A 45 -6.77 0.93 0.96
N ARG A 46 -6.51 1.97 0.15
CA ARG A 46 -5.77 1.82 -1.10
C ARG A 46 -4.33 1.31 -0.88
N LEU A 47 -3.62 1.88 0.09
CA LEU A 47 -2.25 1.49 0.41
C LEU A 47 -2.19 0.07 0.98
N GLN A 48 -3.15 -0.33 1.80
CA GLN A 48 -3.23 -1.70 2.31
C GLN A 48 -3.42 -2.71 1.18
N ALA A 49 -4.33 -2.44 0.24
CA ALA A 49 -4.53 -3.29 -0.93
C ALA A 49 -3.26 -3.40 -1.78
N GLU A 50 -2.51 -2.31 -1.94
CA GLU A 50 -1.26 -2.32 -2.69
C GLU A 50 -0.15 -3.09 -1.96
N VAL A 51 -0.05 -2.95 -0.63
CA VAL A 51 0.89 -3.74 0.19
C VAL A 51 0.59 -5.23 0.10
N GLU A 52 -0.69 -5.63 0.18
CA GLU A 52 -1.09 -7.02 0.02
C GLU A 52 -0.72 -7.57 -1.37
N ARG A 53 -1.01 -6.79 -2.42
CA ARG A 53 -0.65 -7.14 -3.80
C ARG A 53 0.85 -7.34 -3.97
N LEU A 54 1.65 -6.38 -3.50
CA LEU A 54 3.10 -6.44 -3.58
C LEU A 54 3.70 -7.56 -2.72
N SER A 55 3.11 -7.85 -1.56
CA SER A 55 3.53 -8.97 -0.72
C SER A 55 3.31 -10.30 -1.44
N LEU A 56 2.14 -10.48 -2.06
CA LEU A 56 1.84 -11.68 -2.83
C LEU A 56 2.75 -11.84 -4.05
N GLU A 57 3.03 -10.74 -4.76
CA GLU A 57 4.00 -10.72 -5.87
C GLU A 57 5.41 -11.09 -5.38
N ASN A 58 5.84 -10.56 -4.23
CA ASN A 58 7.12 -10.88 -3.63
C ASN A 58 7.23 -12.35 -3.22
N ASP A 59 6.19 -12.90 -2.60
CA ASP A 59 6.14 -14.29 -2.19
C ASP A 59 6.13 -15.23 -3.41
N TYR A 60 5.37 -14.89 -4.44
CA TYR A 60 5.41 -15.60 -5.72
C TYR A 60 6.83 -15.60 -6.31
N LEU A 61 7.48 -14.44 -6.39
CA LEU A 61 8.84 -14.33 -6.91
C LEU A 61 9.85 -15.10 -6.06
N LYS A 62 9.72 -15.10 -4.73
CA LYS A 62 10.55 -15.93 -3.83
C LYS A 62 10.37 -17.41 -4.09
N VAL A 63 9.13 -17.89 -4.22
CA VAL A 63 8.83 -19.30 -4.51
C VAL A 63 9.38 -19.69 -5.88
N VAL A 64 9.16 -18.87 -6.91
CA VAL A 64 9.67 -19.11 -8.26
C VAL A 64 11.19 -19.12 -8.27
N THR A 65 11.85 -18.17 -7.60
CA THR A 65 13.32 -18.11 -7.56
C THR A 65 13.95 -19.23 -6.73
N THR A 66 13.36 -19.62 -5.60
CA THR A 66 13.81 -20.79 -4.83
C THR A 66 13.54 -22.12 -5.54
N ALA A 67 12.42 -22.25 -6.24
CA ALA A 67 12.12 -23.42 -7.07
C ALA A 67 13.02 -23.51 -8.31
N HIS A 68 13.45 -22.39 -8.89
CA HIS A 68 14.28 -22.39 -10.10
C HIS A 68 15.77 -22.61 -9.89
N HIS A 69 16.34 -22.35 -8.70
CA HIS A 69 17.81 -22.40 -8.53
C HIS A 69 18.26 -22.89 -7.15
N SER A 70 18.06 -24.18 -6.86
CA SER A 70 19.13 -24.86 -6.12
C SER A 70 20.31 -24.96 -7.06
N ARG A 71 21.38 -24.20 -6.81
CA ARG A 71 22.64 -24.26 -7.59
C ARG A 71 23.16 -25.71 -7.73
N ALA A 72 22.81 -26.57 -6.76
CA ALA A 72 23.09 -28.01 -6.80
C ALA A 72 22.33 -28.75 -7.91
N ASP A 73 21.09 -28.37 -8.23
CA ASP A 73 20.30 -29.03 -9.27
C ASP A 73 20.76 -28.65 -10.68
N VAL A 74 21.25 -27.41 -10.86
CA VAL A 74 21.89 -26.97 -12.11
C VAL A 74 23.20 -27.71 -12.34
N GLU A 75 24.04 -27.83 -11.31
CA GLU A 75 25.31 -28.60 -11.40
C GLU A 75 25.05 -30.10 -11.62
N ARG A 76 24.04 -30.67 -10.95
CA ARG A 76 23.64 -32.07 -11.14
C ARG A 76 23.12 -32.32 -12.57
N SER A 77 22.32 -31.40 -13.09
CA SER A 77 21.81 -31.47 -14.47
C SER A 77 22.94 -31.33 -15.51
N ARG A 78 23.89 -30.42 -15.29
CA ARG A 78 25.10 -30.28 -16.12
C ARG A 78 25.95 -31.55 -16.14
N ALA A 79 26.12 -32.20 -14.98
CA ALA A 79 26.88 -33.44 -14.87
C ALA A 79 26.21 -34.61 -15.61
N VAL A 80 24.88 -34.73 -15.50
CA VAL A 80 24.09 -35.76 -16.21
C VAL A 80 24.16 -35.56 -17.72
N ILE A 81 23.94 -34.32 -18.20
CA ILE A 81 24.01 -33.98 -19.63
C ILE A 81 25.43 -34.28 -20.17
N SER A 82 26.47 -33.88 -19.44
CA SER A 82 27.86 -34.13 -19.85
C SER A 82 28.18 -35.63 -19.95
N ARG A 83 27.61 -36.46 -19.07
CA ARG A 83 27.78 -37.93 -19.13
C ARG A 83 27.06 -38.53 -20.33
N LEU A 84 25.84 -38.08 -20.62
CA LEU A 84 25.06 -38.53 -21.77
C LEU A 84 25.78 -38.20 -23.10
N VAL A 85 26.32 -36.99 -23.24
CA VAL A 85 27.08 -36.58 -24.42
C VAL A 85 28.28 -37.51 -24.66
N ARG A 86 29.06 -37.81 -23.61
CA ARG A 86 30.21 -38.75 -23.72
C ARG A 86 29.82 -40.19 -24.04
N GLN A 87 28.60 -40.61 -23.69
CA GLN A 87 28.08 -41.93 -24.05
C GLN A 87 27.64 -41.96 -25.50
N ILE A 88 27.01 -40.88 -25.98
CA ILE A 88 26.67 -40.70 -27.38
C ILE A 88 27.94 -40.69 -28.23
N ASP A 89 28.96 -39.90 -27.85
CA ASP A 89 30.24 -39.86 -28.58
C ASP A 89 30.90 -41.23 -28.64
N ARG A 90 30.85 -42.02 -27.56
CA ARG A 90 31.35 -43.40 -27.56
C ARG A 90 30.57 -44.31 -28.48
N CYS A 91 29.24 -44.25 -28.43
CA CYS A 91 28.37 -45.06 -29.28
C CYS A 91 28.54 -44.70 -30.77
N ILE A 92 28.73 -43.41 -31.09
CA ILE A 92 29.05 -42.94 -32.45
C ILE A 92 30.39 -43.50 -32.92
N ASN A 93 31.42 -43.49 -32.06
CA ASN A 93 32.72 -44.04 -32.41
C ASN A 93 32.68 -45.57 -32.59
N GLU A 94 31.94 -46.28 -31.73
CA GLU A 94 31.70 -47.73 -31.84
C GLU A 94 30.87 -48.11 -33.10
N LEU A 95 30.07 -47.20 -33.64
CA LEU A 95 29.31 -47.40 -34.89
C LEU A 95 30.11 -47.02 -36.15
N ASN A 96 31.21 -46.29 -36.01
CA ASN A 96 32.07 -45.83 -37.11
C ASN A 96 33.33 -46.70 -37.29
N GLU A 97 33.60 -47.63 -36.36
CA GLU A 97 34.56 -48.75 -36.53
C GLU A 97 33.84 -50.02 -37.04
#